data_AF-A0A1G8YC05-F1
#
_entry.id   AF-A0A1G8YC05-F1
#
_cell.length_a   1.000
_cell.length_b   1.000
_cell.length_c   1.000
_cell.angle_alpha   90.00
_cell.angle_beta   90.00
_cell.angle_gamma   90.00
#
_symmetry.space_group_name_H-M   'P 1'
#
loop_
_entity.id
_entity.type
_entity.pdbx_description
1 polymer ?
#
loop_
_entity_poly.entity_id
_entity_poly.type
_entity_poly.pdbx_seq_one_letter_code
_entity_poly.pdbx_strand_id
1 'polypeptide(L)'
;MFNWFNSDSQRTRHDRRYLEARARRLLHSYLTSTDEQKRRYYQVIAGAAAACQPEVSNPSLDNEKLANESAEVAIKVLKSRVGQARDEHDQLAVLITDAYATVAIAYRRAAAAYTADKEMERLGTAAVHLVTIANSYINAESKWVETET
;
A
#
# COMPACT_ATOMS: atom_id res chain seq x y z
N MET A 1 16.42 6.03 -23.73
CA MET A 1 16.68 5.83 -22.28
C MET A 1 16.43 7.09 -21.45
N PHE A 2 16.93 8.29 -21.83
CA PHE A 2 16.76 9.52 -21.03
C PHE A 2 15.30 9.93 -20.69
N ASN A 3 14.34 9.69 -21.58
CA ASN A 3 12.93 10.03 -21.31
C ASN A 3 12.27 9.16 -20.23
N TRP A 4 12.69 7.89 -20.08
CA TRP A 4 12.13 6.98 -19.06
C TRP A 4 12.59 7.37 -17.65
N PHE A 5 13.85 7.76 -17.49
CA PHE A 5 14.37 8.29 -16.22
C PHE A 5 13.67 9.59 -15.81
N ASN A 6 13.33 10.45 -16.77
CA ASN A 6 12.58 11.68 -16.50
C ASN A 6 11.15 11.39 -16.04
N SER A 7 10.44 10.45 -16.70
CA SER A 7 9.08 10.07 -16.29
C SER A 7 9.05 9.41 -14.92
N ASP A 8 10.03 8.56 -14.60
CA ASP A 8 10.11 7.90 -13.30
C ASP A 8 10.44 8.90 -12.19
N SER A 9 11.38 9.81 -12.42
CA SER A 9 11.70 10.85 -11.44
C SER A 9 10.51 11.76 -11.14
N GLN A 10 9.72 12.11 -12.16
CA GLN A 10 8.51 12.91 -12.00
C GLN A 10 7.45 12.15 -11.21
N ARG A 11 7.32 10.85 -11.47
CA ARG A 11 6.40 9.98 -10.75
C ARG A 11 6.81 9.82 -9.29
N THR A 12 8.08 9.55 -9.00
CA THR A 12 8.59 9.46 -7.63
C THR A 12 8.36 10.77 -6.86
N ARG A 13 8.53 11.92 -7.50
CA ARG A 13 8.21 13.24 -6.89
C ARG A 13 6.71 13.38 -6.60
N HIS A 14 5.84 12.92 -7.50
CA HIS A 14 4.40 12.93 -7.27
C HIS A 14 4.03 12.00 -6.12
N ASP A 15 4.53 10.77 -6.14
CA ASP A 15 4.29 9.77 -5.10
C ASP A 15 4.77 10.30 -3.73
N ARG A 16 5.95 10.91 -3.67
CA ARG A 16 6.44 11.56 -2.44
C ARG A 16 5.43 12.57 -1.89
N ARG A 17 4.96 13.49 -2.76
CA ARG A 17 4.05 14.57 -2.37
C ARG A 17 2.72 14.07 -1.80
N TYR A 18 2.19 12.96 -2.31
CA TYR A 18 0.85 12.48 -1.96
C TYR A 18 0.82 11.29 -1.00
N LEU A 19 1.87 10.47 -0.99
CA LEU A 19 1.89 9.18 -0.30
C LEU A 19 2.80 9.17 0.92
N GLU A 20 3.94 9.86 0.88
CA GLU A 20 5.00 9.70 1.88
C GLU A 20 4.51 9.94 3.31
N ALA A 21 3.92 11.11 3.57
CA ALA A 21 3.48 11.48 4.91
C ALA A 21 2.44 10.50 5.49
N ARG A 22 1.55 9.97 4.64
CA ARG A 22 0.51 9.02 5.02
C ARG A 22 1.08 7.66 5.36
N ALA A 23 1.96 7.14 4.50
CA ALA A 23 2.61 5.86 4.73
C ALA A 23 3.52 5.90 5.96
N ARG A 24 4.28 6.99 6.15
CA ARG A 24 5.09 7.18 7.37
C ARG A 24 4.21 7.23 8.63
N ARG A 25 3.09 7.95 8.57
CA ARG A 25 2.14 8.01 9.70
C ARG A 25 1.58 6.64 10.04
N LEU A 26 1.13 5.87 9.05
CA LEU A 26 0.63 4.51 9.29
C LEU A 26 1.71 3.59 9.86
N LEU A 27 2.91 3.59 9.27
CA LEU A 27 4.02 2.77 9.76
C LEU A 27 4.41 3.13 11.19
N HIS A 28 4.49 4.42 11.51
CA HIS A 28 4.76 4.87 12.86
C HIS A 28 3.66 4.41 13.83
N SER A 29 2.39 4.65 13.52
CA SER A 29 1.28 4.25 14.38
C SER A 29 1.19 2.73 14.57
N TYR A 30 1.51 1.95 13.53
CA TYR A 30 1.62 0.49 13.61
C TYR A 30 2.74 0.05 14.57
N LEU A 31 3.94 0.63 14.45
CA LEU A 31 5.09 0.29 15.29
C LEU A 31 4.86 0.62 16.77
N THR A 32 4.07 1.66 17.06
CA THR A 32 3.72 2.05 18.43
C THR A 32 2.46 1.37 18.96
N SER A 33 1.78 0.55 18.16
CA SER A 33 0.52 -0.09 18.55
C SER A 33 0.73 -1.39 19.34
N THR A 34 -0.24 -1.72 20.20
CA THR A 34 -0.26 -3.01 20.90
C THR A 34 -0.54 -4.16 19.93
N ASP A 35 -0.21 -5.40 20.30
CA ASP A 35 -0.44 -6.54 19.41
C ASP A 35 -1.92 -6.75 19.07
N GLU A 36 -2.83 -6.46 20.00
CA GLU A 36 -4.27 -6.45 19.75
C GLU A 36 -4.68 -5.40 18.72
N GLN A 37 -4.08 -4.21 18.79
CA GLN A 37 -4.34 -3.12 17.84
C GLN A 37 -3.77 -3.42 16.44
N LYS A 38 -2.62 -4.11 16.36
CA LYS A 38 -2.00 -4.50 15.08
C LYS A 38 -2.92 -5.34 14.20
N ARG A 39 -3.83 -6.13 14.79
CA ARG A 39 -4.84 -6.90 14.03
C ARG A 39 -5.67 -6.00 13.12
N ARG A 40 -6.08 -4.82 13.60
CA ARG A 40 -6.85 -3.85 12.79
C ARG A 40 -6.02 -3.29 11.65
N TYR A 41 -4.73 -3.04 11.86
CA TYR A 41 -3.81 -2.63 10.78
C TYR A 41 -3.70 -3.71 9.72
N TYR A 42 -3.51 -4.98 10.12
CA TYR A 42 -3.43 -6.08 9.17
C TYR A 42 -4.69 -6.22 8.32
N GLN A 43 -5.87 -6.17 8.94
CA GLN A 43 -7.15 -6.24 8.24
C GLN A 43 -7.30 -5.12 7.20
N VAL A 44 -7.01 -3.87 7.60
CA VAL A 44 -7.19 -2.73 6.70
C VAL A 44 -6.14 -2.73 5.58
N ILE A 45 -4.90 -3.10 5.86
CA ILE A 45 -3.82 -3.16 4.87
C ILE A 45 -4.05 -4.30 3.87
N ALA A 46 -4.41 -5.50 4.36
CA ALA A 46 -4.71 -6.64 3.50
C ALA A 46 -5.96 -6.37 2.65
N GLY A 47 -7.01 -5.79 3.24
CA GLY A 47 -8.21 -5.38 2.50
C GLY A 47 -7.91 -4.33 1.43
N ALA A 48 -7.07 -3.33 1.74
CA ALA A 48 -6.62 -2.34 0.76
C ALA A 48 -5.79 -3.00 -0.35
N ALA A 49 -4.88 -3.92 -0.02
CA ALA A 49 -4.07 -4.65 -1.00
C ALA A 49 -4.95 -5.52 -1.92
N ALA A 50 -5.89 -6.28 -1.36
CA ALA A 50 -6.83 -7.10 -2.13
C ALA A 50 -7.68 -6.26 -3.07
N ALA A 51 -8.18 -5.11 -2.62
CA ALA A 51 -8.96 -4.19 -3.46
C ALA A 51 -8.16 -3.53 -4.60
N CYS A 52 -6.83 -3.65 -4.58
CA CYS A 52 -5.95 -3.09 -5.61
C CYS A 52 -5.43 -4.15 -6.59
N GLN A 53 -5.62 -5.43 -6.30
CA GLN A 53 -5.24 -6.49 -7.23
C GLN A 53 -6.26 -6.55 -8.37
N PRO A 54 -5.80 -6.80 -9.61
CA PRO A 54 -6.72 -6.99 -10.72
C PRO A 54 -7.55 -8.26 -10.52
N GLU A 55 -8.86 -8.17 -10.77
CA GLU A 55 -9.82 -9.28 -10.63
C GLU A 55 -9.49 -10.48 -11.53
N VAL A 56 -8.79 -10.22 -12.65
CA VAL A 56 -8.30 -11.26 -13.56
C VAL A 56 -6.78 -11.23 -13.53
N SER A 57 -6.18 -12.31 -13.00
CA SER A 57 -4.76 -12.55 -13.14
C SER A 57 -4.46 -12.70 -14.64
N ASN A 58 -3.80 -11.70 -15.21
CA ASN A 58 -3.34 -11.77 -16.58
C ASN A 58 -1.91 -12.35 -16.58
N PRO A 59 -1.72 -13.65 -16.90
CA PRO A 59 -0.41 -14.28 -16.87
C PRO A 59 0.57 -13.71 -17.92
N SER A 60 0.10 -12.86 -18.83
CA SER A 60 0.94 -12.15 -19.80
C SER A 60 1.55 -10.85 -19.26
N LEU A 61 1.13 -10.36 -18.09
CA LEU A 61 1.75 -9.19 -17.46
C LEU A 61 2.95 -9.63 -16.63
N ASP A 62 4.10 -9.00 -16.87
CA ASP A 62 5.24 -9.11 -15.98
C ASP A 62 4.89 -8.53 -14.59
N ASN A 63 5.50 -9.09 -13.55
CA ASN A 63 5.25 -8.76 -12.15
C ASN A 63 5.46 -7.28 -11.86
N GLU A 64 6.43 -6.63 -12.52
CA GLU A 64 6.69 -5.20 -12.40
C GLU A 64 5.50 -4.36 -12.89
N LYS A 65 4.93 -4.74 -14.04
CA LYS A 65 3.78 -4.05 -14.65
C LYS A 65 2.51 -4.27 -13.83
N LEU A 66 2.28 -5.50 -13.35
CA LEU A 66 1.16 -5.82 -12.46
C LEU A 66 1.22 -5.02 -11.16
N ALA A 67 2.40 -4.95 -10.54
CA ALA A 67 2.61 -4.12 -9.36
C ALA A 67 2.36 -2.64 -9.68
N ASN A 68 2.80 -2.17 -10.84
CA ASN A 68 2.55 -0.78 -11.24
C ASN A 68 1.05 -0.47 -11.39
N GLU A 69 0.28 -1.34 -12.03
CA GLU A 69 -1.17 -1.19 -12.17
C GLU A 69 -1.86 -1.20 -10.80
N SER A 70 -1.44 -2.10 -9.91
CA SER A 70 -1.98 -2.19 -8.54
C SER A 70 -1.70 -0.91 -7.74
N ALA A 71 -0.51 -0.30 -7.92
CA ALA A 71 -0.19 1.00 -7.33
C ALA A 71 -1.10 2.12 -7.85
N GLU A 72 -1.39 2.16 -9.15
CA GLU A 72 -2.29 3.17 -9.73
C GLU A 72 -3.71 3.03 -9.19
N VAL A 73 -4.22 1.81 -9.02
CA VAL A 73 -5.53 1.56 -8.39
C VAL A 73 -5.54 2.10 -6.95
N ALA A 74 -4.51 1.78 -6.15
CA ALA A 74 -4.39 2.27 -4.79
C ALA A 74 -4.38 3.81 -4.71
N ILE A 75 -3.63 4.47 -5.60
CA ILE A 75 -3.56 5.94 -5.69
C ILE A 75 -4.92 6.52 -6.11
N LYS A 76 -5.64 5.88 -7.03
CA LYS A 76 -6.98 6.31 -7.46
C LYS A 76 -7.97 6.26 -6.29
N VAL A 77 -7.99 5.17 -5.54
CA VAL A 77 -8.88 5.03 -4.36
C VAL A 77 -8.51 6.05 -3.28
N LEU A 78 -7.21 6.23 -3.01
CA LEU A 78 -6.72 7.27 -2.10
C LEU A 78 -7.25 8.65 -2.49
N LYS A 79 -7.08 9.05 -3.76
CA LYS A 79 -7.52 10.36 -4.26
C LYS A 79 -9.04 10.54 -4.12
N SER A 80 -9.82 9.49 -4.42
CA SER A 80 -11.28 9.50 -4.21
C SER A 80 -11.63 9.72 -2.74
N ARG A 81 -10.98 8.99 -1.82
CA ARG A 81 -11.22 9.09 -0.37
C ARG A 81 -10.85 10.47 0.18
N VAL A 82 -9.72 11.03 -0.25
CA VAL A 82 -9.30 12.39 0.14
C VAL A 82 -10.28 13.44 -0.38
N GLY A 83 -10.79 13.30 -1.60
CA GLY A 83 -11.79 14.22 -2.16
C GLY A 83 -13.19 14.11 -1.53
N GLN A 84 -13.50 12.98 -0.90
CA GLN A 84 -14.79 12.70 -0.25
C GLN A 84 -14.75 12.80 1.28
N ALA A 85 -13.58 13.07 1.87
CA ALA A 85 -13.42 13.13 3.32
C ALA A 85 -14.31 14.24 3.89
N ARG A 86 -15.37 13.84 4.60
CA ARG A 86 -16.31 14.76 5.26
C ARG A 86 -15.89 15.11 6.69
N ASP A 87 -15.14 14.23 7.33
CA ASP A 87 -14.65 14.41 8.70
C ASP A 87 -13.23 13.83 8.83
N GLU A 88 -12.26 14.70 9.11
CA GLU A 88 -10.86 14.34 9.35
C GLU A 88 -10.66 13.65 10.71
N HIS A 89 -11.68 13.64 11.59
CA HIS A 89 -11.66 13.00 12.91
C HIS A 89 -12.09 11.53 12.87
N ASP A 90 -12.61 11.02 11.75
CA ASP A 90 -12.88 9.59 11.59
C ASP A 90 -11.54 8.83 11.46
N GLN A 91 -11.05 8.35 12.60
CA GLN A 91 -9.80 7.62 12.72
C GLN A 91 -9.76 6.36 11.84
N LEU A 92 -10.92 5.73 11.59
CA LEU A 92 -10.98 4.56 10.71
C LEU A 92 -10.85 4.99 9.25
N ALA A 93 -11.53 6.05 8.83
CA ALA A 93 -11.38 6.60 7.48
C ALA A 93 -9.94 7.06 7.21
N VAL A 94 -9.28 7.68 8.19
CA VAL A 94 -7.86 8.07 8.11
C VAL A 94 -6.97 6.83 7.99
N LEU A 95 -7.17 5.82 8.83
CA LEU A 95 -6.40 4.57 8.79
C LEU A 95 -6.54 3.87 7.42
N ILE A 96 -7.76 3.76 6.90
CA ILE A 96 -7.99 3.15 5.58
C ILE A 96 -7.31 3.94 4.48
N THR A 97 -7.40 5.27 4.52
CA THR A 97 -6.75 6.14 3.53
C THR A 97 -5.23 5.98 3.57
N ASP A 98 -4.64 5.92 4.76
CA ASP A 98 -3.19 5.74 4.91
C ASP A 98 -2.73 4.32 4.54
N ALA A 99 -3.61 3.32 4.70
CA ALA A 99 -3.36 1.97 4.20
C ALA A 99 -3.27 1.94 2.67
N TYR A 100 -4.16 2.62 1.95
CA TYR A 100 -4.02 2.76 0.49
C TYR A 100 -2.73 3.48 0.08
N ALA A 101 -2.29 4.50 0.82
CA ALA A 101 -1.00 5.15 0.55
C ALA A 101 0.17 4.17 0.76
N THR A 102 0.12 3.37 1.83
CA THR A 102 1.14 2.38 2.16
C THR A 102 1.19 1.27 1.10
N VAL A 103 0.03 0.75 0.69
CA VAL A 103 -0.12 -0.25 -0.38
C VAL A 103 0.40 0.29 -1.72
N ALA A 104 0.07 1.54 -2.07
CA ALA A 104 0.59 2.19 -3.27
C ALA A 104 2.13 2.23 -3.25
N ILE A 105 2.73 2.66 -2.12
CA ILE A 105 4.19 2.70 -1.97
C ILE A 105 4.82 1.30 -2.04
N ALA A 106 4.19 0.29 -1.43
CA ALA A 106 4.66 -1.09 -1.49
C ALA A 106 4.68 -1.61 -2.94
N TYR A 107 3.60 -1.39 -3.69
CA TYR A 107 3.51 -1.80 -5.09
C TYR A 107 4.44 -0.99 -6.00
N ARG A 108 4.62 0.32 -5.77
CA ARG A 108 5.65 1.11 -6.46
C ARG A 108 7.06 0.58 -6.23
N ARG A 109 7.35 0.12 -5.00
CA ARG A 109 8.63 -0.50 -4.66
C ARG A 109 8.81 -1.85 -5.37
N ALA A 110 7.75 -2.66 -5.44
CA ALA A 110 7.76 -3.92 -6.19
C ALA A 110 7.93 -3.69 -7.70
N ALA A 111 7.40 -2.58 -8.21
CA ALA A 111 7.57 -2.11 -9.58
C ALA A 111 8.91 -1.36 -9.82
N ALA A 112 9.93 -1.56 -8.98
CA ALA A 112 11.25 -0.92 -9.05
C ALA A 112 11.30 0.62 -9.18
N ALA A 113 10.19 1.33 -8.88
CA ALA A 113 10.02 2.75 -9.20
C ALA A 113 10.80 3.72 -8.31
N TYR A 114 11.42 3.23 -7.23
CA TYR A 114 12.13 4.06 -6.24
C TYR A 114 13.65 3.82 -6.22
N THR A 115 14.20 3.07 -7.18
CA THR A 115 15.64 2.71 -7.22
C THR A 115 16.58 3.91 -7.17
N ALA A 116 16.17 5.03 -7.77
CA ALA A 116 16.92 6.30 -7.80
C ALA A 116 16.70 7.20 -6.57
N ASP A 117 15.77 6.86 -5.69
CA ASP A 117 15.39 7.68 -4.53
C ASP A 117 15.48 6.87 -3.24
N LYS A 118 16.61 7.00 -2.52
CA LYS A 118 16.92 6.13 -1.38
C LYS A 118 15.94 6.25 -0.22
N GLU A 119 15.29 7.38 -0.03
CA GLU A 119 14.31 7.53 1.04
C GLU A 119 13.00 6.82 0.69
N MET A 120 12.49 7.07 -0.52
CA MET A 120 11.30 6.39 -1.02
C MET A 120 11.54 4.88 -1.18
N GLU A 121 12.77 4.47 -1.52
CA GLU A 121 13.16 3.06 -1.58
C GLU A 121 13.04 2.39 -0.21
N ARG A 122 13.60 3.02 0.85
CA ARG A 122 13.53 2.50 2.23
C ARG A 122 12.10 2.45 2.75
N LEU A 123 11.34 3.52 2.53
CA LEU A 123 9.92 3.58 2.89
C LEU A 123 9.13 2.49 2.15
N GLY A 124 9.44 2.30 0.86
CA GLY A 124 8.95 1.22 0.01
C GLY A 124 9.19 -0.15 0.60
N THR A 125 10.42 -0.46 0.99
CA THR A 125 10.79 -1.74 1.60
C THR A 125 10.03 -1.99 2.90
N ALA A 126 9.92 -0.99 3.78
CA ALA A 126 9.13 -1.11 5.01
C ALA A 126 7.65 -1.37 4.73
N ALA A 127 7.08 -0.67 3.74
CA ALA A 127 5.70 -0.86 3.31
C ALA A 127 5.47 -2.26 2.73
N VAL A 128 6.38 -2.78 1.89
CA VAL A 128 6.32 -4.15 1.36
C VAL A 128 6.29 -5.16 2.50
N HIS A 129 7.22 -5.05 3.46
CA HIS A 129 7.24 -5.97 4.60
C HIS A 129 5.94 -5.96 5.38
N LEU A 130 5.38 -4.78 5.66
CA LEU A 130 4.13 -4.68 6.40
C LEU A 130 2.95 -5.27 5.62
N VAL A 131 2.85 -5.01 4.31
CA VAL A 131 1.82 -5.60 3.44
C VAL A 131 1.94 -7.13 3.39
N THR A 132 3.15 -7.66 3.29
CA THR A 132 3.40 -9.11 3.34
C THR A 132 2.94 -9.70 4.66
N ILE A 133 3.33 -9.11 5.80
CA ILE A 133 2.91 -9.57 7.13
C ILE A 133 1.38 -9.54 7.26
N ALA A 134 0.74 -8.44 6.84
CA ALA A 134 -0.70 -8.29 6.88
C ALA A 134 -1.42 -9.39 6.10
N ASN A 135 -1.01 -9.64 4.85
CA ASN A 135 -1.59 -10.69 4.02
C ASN A 135 -1.35 -12.08 4.59
N SER A 136 -0.14 -12.37 5.10
CA SER A 136 0.16 -13.65 5.75
C SER A 136 -0.69 -13.87 7.00
N TYR A 137 -0.90 -12.84 7.81
CA TYR A 137 -1.72 -12.91 9.01
C TYR A 137 -3.19 -13.22 8.65
N ILE A 138 -3.78 -12.46 7.72
CA ILE A 138 -5.18 -12.66 7.31
C ILE A 138 -5.38 -14.02 6.65
N ASN A 139 -4.45 -14.45 5.79
CA ASN A 139 -4.53 -15.78 5.17
C ASN A 139 -4.42 -16.90 6.21
N ALA A 140 -3.61 -16.74 7.25
CA ALA A 140 -3.54 -17.70 8.34
C ALA A 140 -4.86 -17.72 9.11
N GLU A 141 -5.40 -16.55 9.48
CA GLU A 141 -6.66 -16.40 10.19
C GLU A 141 -7.85 -17.05 9.44
N SER A 142 -7.95 -16.87 8.12
CA SER A 142 -8.98 -17.52 7.30
C SER A 142 -8.88 -19.05 7.32
N LYS A 143 -7.65 -19.60 7.28
CA LYS A 143 -7.44 -21.07 7.33
C LYS A 143 -7.85 -21.68 8.66
N TRP A 144 -7.64 -20.98 9.78
CA TRP A 144 -8.07 -21.47 11.09
C TRP A 144 -9.59 -21.56 11.21
N VAL A 145 -10.32 -20.59 10.65
CA VAL A 145 -11.79 -20.58 10.64
C VAL A 145 -12.36 -21.72 9.81
N GLU A 146 -11.74 -22.08 8.67
CA GLU A 146 -12.19 -23.19 7.81
C GLU A 146 -11.96 -24.57 8.45
N THR A 147 -10.99 -24.71 9.34
CA THR A 147 -10.69 -25.99 10.02
C THR A 147 -11.54 -26.28 11.26
N GLU A 148 -12.28 -25.28 11.75
CA GLU A 148 -13.16 -25.39 12.93
C GLU A 148 -14.65 -25.55 12.57
N THR A 149 -14.99 -25.52 11.26
CA THR A 149 -16.33 -25.77 10.70
C THR A 149 -16.45 -27.14 10.05
#